data_AF-A0ABD7EXU8-F1
#
_entry.id   AF-A0ABD7EXU8-F1
#
_cell.length_a   1.000
_cell.length_b   1.000
_cell.length_c   1.000
_cell.angle_alpha   90.00
_cell.angle_beta   90.00
_cell.angle_gamma   90.00
#
_symmetry.space_group_name_H-M   'P 1'
#
loop_
_entity.id
_entity.type
_entity.pdbx_description
1 polymer ?
#
loop_
_entity_poly.entity_id
_entity_poly.type
_entity_poly.pdbx_seq_one_letter_code
_entity_poly.pdbx_strand_id
1 'polypeptide(L)'
;MTFNQEQDYWAGYKANERALIIQTWSGFGRYAPDHLYPPHILPLDTDNGTLGTTVLQALANSRTLDNEAERIDFLKQESFKPRYEDWVANLCGNLGYKTRRALFKNMMSGDIWLHNGCLKISPSHHVKLEAWDAIDADDVILSLDNSPEEIGAGLRLALSRCR
;
A
#
# COMPACT_ATOMS: atom_id res chain seq x y z
N MET A 1 -8.69 -0.76 16.55
CA MET A 1 -8.74 -1.57 15.31
C MET A 1 -8.72 -3.02 15.74
N THR A 2 -9.42 -3.91 15.05
CA THR A 2 -9.51 -5.34 15.41
C THR A 2 -8.93 -6.17 14.28
N PHE A 3 -7.92 -7.00 14.58
CA PHE A 3 -7.32 -7.94 13.64
C PHE A 3 -7.59 -9.35 14.15
N ASN A 4 -8.18 -10.19 13.30
CA ASN A 4 -8.55 -11.56 13.62
C ASN A 4 -7.32 -12.48 13.48
N GLN A 5 -7.31 -13.56 14.27
CA GLN A 5 -6.34 -14.64 14.05
C GLN A 5 -6.62 -15.35 12.72
N GLU A 6 -5.57 -15.86 12.10
CA GLU A 6 -5.58 -16.58 10.81
C GLU A 6 -6.10 -15.77 9.61
N GLN A 7 -6.33 -14.46 9.77
CA GLN A 7 -6.73 -13.58 8.69
C GLN A 7 -5.54 -12.76 8.17
N ASP A 8 -5.42 -12.70 6.85
CA ASP A 8 -4.45 -11.84 6.16
C ASP A 8 -5.01 -10.45 5.92
N TYR A 9 -4.21 -9.43 6.23
CA TYR A 9 -4.49 -8.03 5.93
C TYR A 9 -3.37 -7.47 5.07
N TRP A 10 -3.75 -6.74 4.03
CA TRP A 10 -2.80 -6.18 3.06
C TRP A 10 -3.01 -4.69 2.84
N ALA A 11 -1.91 -3.98 2.67
CA ALA A 11 -1.87 -2.62 2.18
C ALA A 11 -0.66 -2.43 1.29
N GLY A 12 -0.70 -1.43 0.42
CA GLY A 12 0.47 -0.98 -0.34
C GLY A 12 0.91 0.40 0.14
N TYR A 13 2.21 0.65 0.11
CA TYR A 13 2.76 1.98 0.26
C TYR A 13 3.49 2.41 -1.00
N LYS A 14 3.40 3.70 -1.30
CA LYS A 14 4.14 4.36 -2.36
C LYS A 14 4.70 5.68 -1.86
N ALA A 15 5.79 6.13 -2.44
CA ALA A 15 6.35 7.45 -2.17
C ALA A 15 7.01 8.02 -3.41
N ASN A 16 6.84 9.31 -3.66
CA ASN A 16 7.61 10.05 -4.66
C ASN A 16 8.09 11.37 -4.04
N GLU A 17 8.59 12.31 -4.84
CA GLU A 17 9.12 13.58 -4.32
C GLU A 17 8.05 14.53 -3.74
N ARG A 18 6.75 14.19 -3.77
CA ARG A 18 5.68 15.05 -3.25
C ARG A 18 4.90 14.45 -2.09
N ALA A 19 4.75 13.13 -2.04
CA ALA A 19 3.87 12.50 -1.05
C ALA A 19 4.25 11.06 -0.71
N LEU A 20 3.79 10.64 0.46
CA LEU A 20 3.59 9.25 0.84
C LEU A 20 2.13 8.87 0.50
N ILE A 21 1.91 7.68 -0.02
CA ILE A 21 0.59 7.19 -0.45
C ILE A 21 0.38 5.81 0.15
N ILE A 22 -0.60 5.68 1.06
CA ILE A 22 -0.99 4.40 1.65
C ILE A 22 -2.32 3.95 1.07
N GLN A 23 -2.40 2.72 0.59
CA GLN A 23 -3.57 2.17 -0.09
C GLN A 23 -3.99 0.84 0.54
N THR A 24 -5.24 0.71 0.96
CA THR A 24 -5.83 -0.58 1.37
C THR A 24 -5.83 -1.55 0.21
N TRP A 25 -5.42 -2.80 0.45
CA TRP A 25 -5.52 -3.90 -0.50
C TRP A 25 -6.46 -4.97 0.04
N SER A 26 -7.18 -5.65 -0.85
CA SER A 26 -8.15 -6.69 -0.49
C SER A 26 -8.03 -7.87 -1.45
N GLY A 27 -8.55 -9.02 -1.06
CA GLY A 27 -8.46 -10.23 -1.88
C GLY A 27 -8.62 -11.53 -1.11
N PHE A 28 -8.18 -12.63 -1.73
CA PHE A 28 -8.17 -13.96 -1.13
C PHE A 28 -7.12 -14.80 -1.87
N GLY A 29 -6.05 -15.19 -1.19
CA GLY A 29 -4.85 -15.79 -1.79
C GLY A 29 -4.02 -14.83 -2.64
N ARG A 30 -4.66 -14.00 -3.47
CA ARG A 30 -4.06 -12.85 -4.16
C ARG A 30 -4.76 -11.56 -3.72
N TYR A 31 -3.96 -10.52 -3.48
CA TYR A 31 -4.41 -9.21 -3.04
C TYR A 31 -4.07 -8.14 -4.08
N ALA A 32 -4.93 -7.13 -4.18
CA ALA A 32 -4.75 -5.99 -5.08
C ALA A 32 -5.29 -4.71 -4.43
N PRO A 33 -4.92 -3.50 -4.94
CA PRO A 33 -5.49 -2.24 -4.48
C PRO A 33 -7.02 -2.26 -4.44
N ASP A 34 -7.60 -2.00 -3.28
CA ASP A 34 -9.05 -1.94 -3.09
C ASP A 34 -9.53 -0.50 -3.24
N HIS A 35 -10.02 -0.18 -4.43
CA HIS A 35 -10.50 1.15 -4.79
C HIS A 35 -11.82 1.55 -4.11
N LEU A 36 -12.44 0.67 -3.31
CA LEU A 36 -13.50 1.08 -2.36
C LEU A 36 -12.95 2.07 -1.32
N TYR A 37 -11.66 1.96 -1.00
CA TYR A 37 -10.97 2.83 -0.07
C TYR A 37 -10.06 3.79 -0.85
N PRO A 38 -10.26 5.11 -0.74
CA PRO A 38 -9.39 6.08 -1.41
C PRO A 38 -7.97 6.01 -0.81
N PRO A 39 -6.93 6.38 -1.60
CA PRO A 39 -5.58 6.44 -1.08
C PRO A 39 -5.45 7.51 0.01
N HIS A 40 -4.75 7.20 1.09
CA HIS A 40 -4.29 8.20 2.04
C HIS A 40 -3.04 8.89 1.48
N ILE A 41 -3.18 10.14 1.08
CA ILE A 41 -2.10 10.97 0.56
C ILE A 41 -1.56 11.84 1.70
N LEU A 42 -0.29 11.65 2.06
CA LEU A 42 0.36 12.31 3.18
C LEU A 42 1.58 13.13 2.73
N PRO A 43 1.88 14.28 3.35
CA PRO A 43 3.15 14.99 3.17
C PRO A 43 4.37 14.11 3.50
N LEU A 44 5.51 14.36 2.85
CA LEU A 44 6.74 13.59 3.06
C LEU A 44 7.33 13.72 4.47
N ASP A 45 7.06 14.83 5.15
CA ASP A 45 7.50 15.16 6.51
C ASP A 45 6.50 14.71 7.59
N THR A 46 5.44 13.98 7.23
CA THR A 46 4.50 13.37 8.18
C THR A 46 5.25 12.60 9.26
N ASP A 47 4.93 12.86 10.53
CA ASP A 47 5.59 12.18 11.65
C ASP A 47 5.32 10.66 11.62
N ASN A 48 6.21 9.91 12.27
CA ASN A 48 6.12 8.45 12.25
C ASN A 48 4.86 7.92 12.94
N GLY A 49 4.37 8.59 13.99
CA GLY A 49 3.15 8.17 14.71
C GLY A 49 1.91 8.27 13.82
N THR A 50 1.76 9.38 13.11
CA THR A 50 0.70 9.58 12.11
C THR A 50 0.82 8.57 10.98
N LEU A 51 2.03 8.39 10.42
CA LEU A 51 2.27 7.45 9.33
C LEU A 51 1.91 6.01 9.70
N GLY A 52 2.36 5.53 10.86
CA GLY A 52 2.03 4.18 11.32
C GLY A 52 0.54 4.02 11.65
N THR A 53 -0.11 5.06 12.18
CA THR A 53 -1.56 5.04 12.39
C THR A 53 -2.32 4.90 11.07
N THR A 54 -1.90 5.62 10.02
CA THR A 54 -2.49 5.50 8.68
C THR A 54 -2.28 4.12 8.08
N VAL A 55 -1.09 3.51 8.27
CA VAL A 55 -0.83 2.12 7.86
C VAL A 55 -1.79 1.14 8.52
N LEU A 56 -1.94 1.23 9.85
CA LEU A 56 -2.85 0.37 10.60
C LEU A 56 -4.31 0.56 10.16
N GLN A 57 -4.73 1.79 9.87
CA GLN A 57 -6.07 2.07 9.35
C GLN A 57 -6.30 1.43 7.98
N ALA A 58 -5.31 1.54 7.07
CA ALA A 58 -5.40 0.91 5.76
C ALA A 58 -5.48 -0.61 5.85
N LEU A 59 -4.68 -1.23 6.74
CA LEU A 59 -4.74 -2.67 7.02
C LEU A 59 -6.08 -3.08 7.63
N ALA A 60 -6.62 -2.31 8.57
CA ALA A 60 -7.91 -2.61 9.21
C ALA A 60 -9.09 -2.58 8.23
N ASN A 61 -8.95 -1.84 7.13
CA ASN A 61 -9.92 -1.81 6.03
C ASN A 61 -9.72 -2.94 5.01
N SER A 62 -8.61 -3.70 5.09
CA SER A 62 -8.34 -4.81 4.18
C SER A 62 -9.40 -5.90 4.34
N ARG A 63 -9.96 -6.34 3.20
CA ARG A 63 -11.04 -7.33 3.15
C ARG A 63 -10.50 -8.66 2.66
N THR A 64 -10.86 -9.72 3.37
CA THR A 64 -10.73 -11.09 2.88
C THR A 64 -12.01 -11.46 2.13
N LEU A 65 -11.90 -11.68 0.82
CA LEU A 65 -13.04 -11.90 -0.06
C LEU A 65 -13.39 -13.39 -0.12
N ASP A 66 -14.05 -13.91 0.92
CA ASP A 66 -14.41 -15.34 0.99
C ASP A 66 -15.51 -15.75 0.00
N ASN A 67 -16.33 -14.80 -0.45
CA ASN A 67 -17.36 -15.03 -1.44
C ASN A 67 -16.77 -15.09 -2.86
N GLU A 68 -17.03 -16.18 -3.58
CA GLU A 68 -16.51 -16.37 -4.94
C GLU A 68 -17.01 -15.34 -5.96
N ALA A 69 -18.29 -14.97 -5.92
CA ALA A 69 -18.84 -13.98 -6.83
C ALA A 69 -18.22 -12.58 -6.59
N GLU A 70 -18.00 -12.21 -5.32
CA GLU A 70 -17.29 -10.98 -4.96
C GLU A 70 -15.84 -11.01 -5.43
N ARG A 71 -15.12 -12.13 -5.25
CA ARG A 71 -13.75 -12.27 -5.78
C ARG A 71 -13.69 -12.13 -7.28
N ILE A 72 -14.59 -12.80 -7.99
CA ILE A 72 -14.65 -12.73 -9.45
C ILE A 72 -14.88 -11.29 -9.85
N ASP A 73 -15.84 -10.60 -9.25
CA ASP A 73 -16.11 -9.19 -9.56
C ASP A 73 -14.93 -8.26 -9.23
N PHE A 74 -14.30 -8.46 -8.07
CA PHE A 74 -13.13 -7.69 -7.66
C PHE A 74 -11.97 -7.88 -8.64
N LEU A 75 -11.74 -9.11 -9.10
CA LEU A 75 -10.67 -9.49 -10.00
C LEU A 75 -11.04 -9.44 -11.50
N LYS A 76 -12.24 -8.95 -11.86
CA LYS A 76 -12.66 -8.80 -13.27
C LYS A 76 -11.71 -7.84 -13.99
N GLN A 77 -11.00 -8.37 -14.98
CA GLN A 77 -10.02 -7.63 -15.77
C GLN A 77 -10.59 -6.35 -16.39
N GLU A 78 -11.84 -6.39 -16.84
CA GLU A 78 -12.54 -5.25 -17.46
C GLU A 78 -12.70 -4.07 -16.50
N SER A 79 -12.81 -4.33 -15.19
CA SER A 79 -12.95 -3.30 -14.16
C SER A 79 -11.63 -2.76 -13.65
N PHE A 80 -10.52 -3.48 -13.82
CA PHE A 80 -9.20 -3.04 -13.35
C PHE A 80 -8.69 -1.80 -14.08
N LYS A 81 -8.78 -1.79 -15.41
CA LYS A 81 -8.23 -0.68 -16.20
C LYS A 81 -8.92 0.66 -15.88
N PRO A 82 -10.26 0.77 -15.86
CA PRO A 82 -10.93 2.01 -15.48
C PRO A 82 -10.59 2.44 -14.05
N ARG A 83 -10.65 1.52 -13.07
CA ARG A 83 -10.33 1.83 -11.66
C ARG A 83 -8.88 2.34 -11.50
N TYR A 84 -7.95 1.73 -12.22
CA TYR A 84 -6.55 2.16 -12.22
C TYR A 84 -6.38 3.55 -12.85
N GLU A 85 -6.98 3.80 -14.01
CA GLU A 85 -6.90 5.11 -14.67
C GLU A 85 -7.54 6.22 -13.82
N ASP A 86 -8.66 5.94 -13.16
CA ASP A 86 -9.29 6.87 -12.21
C ASP A 86 -8.39 7.16 -11.01
N TRP A 87 -7.73 6.12 -10.47
CA TRP A 87 -6.75 6.27 -9.39
C TRP A 87 -5.54 7.12 -9.82
N VAL A 88 -5.01 6.91 -11.03
CA VAL A 88 -3.91 7.72 -11.59
C VAL A 88 -4.34 9.18 -11.77
N ALA A 89 -5.53 9.42 -12.31
CA ALA A 89 -6.08 10.76 -12.49
C ALA A 89 -6.29 11.46 -11.14
N ASN A 90 -6.82 10.75 -10.15
CA ASN A 90 -7.01 11.25 -8.79
C ASN A 90 -5.67 11.66 -8.15
N LEU A 91 -4.64 10.82 -8.25
CA LEU A 91 -3.30 11.16 -7.74
C LEU A 91 -2.68 12.34 -8.48
N CYS A 92 -2.82 12.40 -9.81
CA CYS A 92 -2.30 13.54 -10.58
C CYS A 92 -2.98 14.85 -10.17
N GLY A 93 -4.30 14.83 -9.98
CA GLY A 93 -5.09 15.99 -9.54
C GLY A 93 -4.66 16.47 -8.15
N ASN A 94 -4.65 15.57 -7.16
CA ASN A 94 -4.32 15.93 -5.77
C ASN A 94 -2.86 16.37 -5.60
N LEU A 95 -1.94 15.78 -6.34
CA LEU A 95 -0.50 16.10 -6.23
C LEU A 95 -0.05 17.15 -7.23
N GLY A 96 -0.93 17.64 -8.11
CA GLY A 96 -0.60 18.67 -9.12
C GLY A 96 0.36 18.19 -10.21
N TYR A 97 0.30 16.92 -10.61
CA TYR A 97 1.05 16.41 -11.76
C TYR A 97 0.26 16.60 -13.05
N LYS A 98 0.92 17.16 -14.07
CA LYS A 98 0.32 17.33 -15.41
C LYS A 98 0.36 16.04 -16.25
N THR A 99 1.23 15.10 -15.91
CA THR A 99 1.41 13.85 -16.67
C THR A 99 1.62 12.68 -15.73
N ARG A 100 1.09 11.50 -16.10
CA ARG A 100 1.33 10.24 -15.38
C ARG A 100 2.82 9.91 -15.28
N ARG A 101 3.58 10.23 -16.33
CA ARG A 101 5.04 10.03 -16.33
C ARG A 101 5.71 10.81 -15.20
N ALA A 102 5.28 12.04 -14.93
CA ALA A 102 5.85 12.83 -13.83
C ALA A 102 5.44 12.27 -12.45
N LEU A 103 4.20 11.80 -12.30
CA LEU A 103 3.72 11.15 -11.08
C LEU A 103 4.60 9.93 -10.71
N PHE A 104 4.90 9.10 -11.70
CA PHE A 104 5.53 7.80 -11.47
C PHE A 104 7.05 7.77 -11.58
N LYS A 105 7.69 8.77 -12.22
CA LYS A 105 9.13 8.72 -12.56
C LYS A 105 10.05 8.31 -11.40
N ASN A 106 9.77 8.80 -10.19
CA ASN A 106 10.55 8.50 -8.98
C ASN A 106 9.69 7.82 -7.90
N MET A 107 8.60 7.17 -8.29
CA MET A 107 7.69 6.57 -7.33
C MET A 107 8.27 5.24 -6.86
N MET A 108 8.68 5.20 -5.60
CA MET A 108 8.95 3.97 -4.87
C MET A 108 7.65 3.29 -4.47
N SER A 109 7.67 1.97 -4.32
CA SER A 109 6.54 1.19 -3.85
C SER A 109 7.01 0.09 -2.92
N GLY A 110 6.08 -0.48 -2.18
CA GLY A 110 6.23 -1.77 -1.55
C GLY A 110 4.91 -2.22 -0.92
N ASP A 111 4.97 -3.37 -0.27
CA ASP A 111 3.79 -4.06 0.23
C ASP A 111 3.87 -4.18 1.76
N ILE A 112 2.70 -4.16 2.38
CA ILE A 112 2.53 -4.34 3.83
C ILE A 112 1.60 -5.53 4.01
N TRP A 113 2.08 -6.54 4.73
CA TRP A 113 1.31 -7.72 5.08
C TRP A 113 1.25 -7.85 6.59
N LEU A 114 0.05 -8.08 7.12
CA LEU A 114 -0.19 -8.36 8.52
C LEU A 114 -0.93 -9.70 8.63
N HIS A 115 -0.38 -10.59 9.44
CA HIS A 115 -0.96 -11.90 9.74
C HIS A 115 -0.57 -12.32 11.15
N ASN A 116 -1.55 -12.73 11.97
CA ASN A 116 -1.32 -13.18 13.35
C ASN A 116 -0.45 -12.23 14.18
N GLY A 117 -0.64 -10.92 13.99
CA GLY A 117 0.13 -9.89 14.68
C GLY A 117 1.54 -9.64 14.14
N CYS A 118 2.04 -10.44 13.20
CA CYS A 118 3.30 -10.20 12.50
C CYS A 118 3.09 -9.22 11.35
N LEU A 119 3.83 -8.11 11.37
CA LEU A 119 3.78 -7.07 10.34
C LEU A 119 5.05 -7.13 9.50
N LYS A 120 4.90 -7.45 8.21
CA LYS A 120 5.96 -7.49 7.23
C LYS A 120 5.82 -6.33 6.27
N ILE A 121 6.85 -5.48 6.16
CA ILE A 121 6.91 -4.37 5.22
C ILE A 121 8.02 -4.66 4.20
N SER A 122 7.61 -4.94 2.97
CA SER A 122 8.49 -5.41 1.90
C SER A 122 8.81 -4.25 0.94
N PRO A 123 10.09 -3.88 0.74
CA PRO A 123 10.50 -2.95 -0.31
C PRO A 123 10.42 -3.57 -1.71
N SER A 124 10.55 -2.73 -2.74
CA SER A 124 10.55 -3.17 -4.14
C SER A 124 11.52 -2.34 -5.00
N HIS A 125 11.81 -2.85 -6.19
CA HIS A 125 12.61 -2.20 -7.22
C HIS A 125 11.71 -1.67 -8.34
N HIS A 126 11.86 -0.39 -8.69
CA HIS A 126 11.09 0.29 -9.73
C HIS A 126 11.60 -0.09 -11.14
N VAL A 127 11.16 -1.25 -11.63
CA VAL A 127 11.66 -1.86 -12.88
C VAL A 127 11.09 -1.26 -14.16
N LYS A 128 9.89 -0.67 -14.12
CA LYS A 128 9.24 0.04 -15.24
C LYS A 128 8.49 1.23 -14.70
N LEU A 129 8.14 2.18 -15.57
CA LEU A 129 7.44 3.41 -15.19
C LEU A 129 6.30 3.18 -14.19
N GLU A 130 5.45 2.17 -14.40
CA GLU A 130 4.28 1.89 -13.55
C GLU A 130 4.34 0.47 -12.94
N ALA A 131 5.53 -0.13 -12.80
CA ALA A 131 5.69 -1.50 -12.25
C ALA A 131 6.90 -1.64 -11.33
N TRP A 132 6.72 -2.43 -10.28
CA TRP A 132 7.73 -2.72 -9.27
C TRP A 132 7.84 -4.23 -9.05
N ASP A 133 9.06 -4.72 -8.94
CA ASP A 133 9.35 -6.13 -8.62
C ASP A 133 9.89 -6.26 -7.19
N ALA A 134 9.62 -7.39 -6.56
CA ALA A 134 10.16 -7.70 -5.23
C ALA A 134 11.69 -7.72 -5.24
N ILE A 135 12.29 -7.38 -4.10
CA ILE A 135 13.74 -7.52 -3.88
C ILE A 135 14.00 -8.51 -2.75
N ASP A 136 15.12 -9.22 -2.83
CA ASP A 136 15.46 -10.25 -1.86
C ASP A 136 15.95 -9.67 -0.52
N ALA A 137 15.47 -10.27 0.57
CA ALA A 137 16.04 -10.19 1.92
C ALA A 137 16.17 -8.79 2.56
N ASP A 138 15.29 -7.84 2.19
CA ASP A 138 15.31 -6.46 2.72
C ASP A 138 14.02 -6.06 3.45
N ASP A 139 13.21 -7.05 3.85
CA ASP A 139 11.97 -6.82 4.59
C ASP A 139 12.21 -6.20 5.97
N VAL A 140 11.28 -5.35 6.41
CA VAL A 140 11.20 -4.88 7.79
C VAL A 140 10.12 -5.70 8.50
N ILE A 141 10.51 -6.41 9.56
CA ILE A 141 9.61 -7.25 10.35
C ILE A 141 9.35 -6.57 11.70
N LEU A 142 8.07 -6.33 11.97
CA LEU A 142 7.53 -5.73 13.18
C LEU A 142 6.34 -6.57 13.68
N SER A 143 5.64 -6.09 14.70
CA SER A 143 4.42 -6.70 15.20
C SER A 143 3.39 -5.66 15.63
N LEU A 144 2.18 -6.10 15.97
CA LEU A 144 1.15 -5.24 16.57
C LEU A 144 1.50 -4.74 17.99
N ASP A 145 2.52 -5.32 18.64
CA ASP A 145 3.04 -4.81 19.91
C ASP A 145 3.87 -3.54 19.72
N ASN A 146 4.34 -3.27 18.50
CA ASN A 146 5.02 -2.04 18.17
C ASN A 146 4.05 -0.86 18.14
N SER A 147 4.53 0.28 18.66
CA SER A 147 3.75 1.53 18.63
C SER A 147 3.56 2.01 17.17
N PRO A 148 2.54 2.85 16.91
CA PRO A 148 2.39 3.49 15.62
C PRO A 148 3.66 4.25 15.18
N GLU A 149 4.40 4.85 16.11
CA GLU A 149 5.65 5.53 15.82
C GLU A 149 6.73 4.57 15.29
N GLU A 150 6.88 3.40 15.91
CA GLU A 150 7.81 2.36 15.44
C GLU A 150 7.39 1.79 14.08
N ILE A 151 6.09 1.62 13.85
CA ILE A 151 5.56 1.17 12.55
C ILE A 151 5.85 2.19 11.45
N GLY A 152 5.62 3.49 11.71
CA GLY A 152 5.96 4.54 10.77
C GLY A 152 7.46 4.62 10.47
N ALA A 153 8.30 4.47 11.51
CA ALA A 153 9.75 4.39 11.34
C ALA A 153 10.17 3.17 10.51
N GLY A 154 9.55 2.01 10.74
CA GLY A 154 9.76 0.80 9.96
C GLY A 154 9.38 0.96 8.49
N LEU A 155 8.28 1.65 8.20
CA LEU A 155 7.90 1.95 6.82
C LEU A 155 8.90 2.87 6.12
N ARG A 156 9.44 3.89 6.82
CA ARG A 156 10.50 4.74 6.27
C ARG A 156 11.79 3.96 6.02
N LEU A 157 12.12 3.03 6.91
CA LEU A 157 13.26 2.13 6.71
C LEU A 157 13.06 1.26 5.46
N ALA A 158 11.87 0.68 5.27
CA ALA A 158 11.57 -0.08 4.05
C ALA A 158 11.66 0.79 2.80
N LEU A 159 11.11 2.02 2.81
CA LEU A 159 11.27 2.98 1.72
C LEU A 159 12.73 3.28 1.38
N SER A 160 13.62 3.40 2.38
CA SER A 160 15.05 3.61 2.13
C SER A 160 15.76 2.41 1.47
N ARG A 161 15.13 1.24 1.49
CA ARG A 161 15.62 0.00 0.86
C ARG A 161 15.09 -0.20 -0.56
N CYS A 162 14.06 0.56 -0.97
CA CYS A 162 13.59 0.53 -2.36
C CYS A 162 14.71 0.92 -3.35
N ARG A 163 14.59 0.45 -4.59
CA ARG A 163 15.55 0.67 -5.67
C ARG A 163 14.90 1.22 -6.91
#